data_AF-A0A431KPJ2-F1
#
_entry.id   AF-A0A431KPJ2-F1
#
_cell.length_a   1.000
_cell.length_b   1.000
_cell.length_c   1.000
_cell.angle_alpha   90.00
_cell.angle_beta   90.00
_cell.angle_gamma   90.00
#
_symmetry.space_group_name_H-M   'P 1'
#
loop_
_entity.id
_entity.type
_entity.pdbx_description
1 polymer ?
#
loop_
_entity_poly.entity_id
_entity_poly.type
_entity_poly.pdbx_seq_one_letter_code
_entity_poly.pdbx_strand_id
1 'polypeptide(L)'
;MTSFIYNDQLFSLTANGDGWDIARTVADGNQALVGVGLFTGLSPDDALTRARSLVQIIHPVGIKVVGPDVAHPALVGDLKIVGPNVAHPNFINWNQDSASFHKD
;
A
#
# COMPACT_ATOMS: atom_id res chain seq x y z
N MET A 1 3.19 -21.85 -8.11
CA MET A 1 3.58 -20.54 -7.57
C MET A 1 4.51 -19.88 -8.57
N THR A 2 4.16 -18.68 -9.04
CA THR A 2 5.00 -17.85 -9.92
C THR A 2 5.35 -16.56 -9.20
N SER A 3 6.46 -15.91 -9.54
CA SER A 3 6.89 -14.68 -8.88
C SER A 3 7.53 -13.70 -9.85
N PHE A 4 7.55 -12.43 -9.47
CA PHE A 4 8.24 -11.38 -10.20
C PHE A 4 8.73 -10.29 -9.25
N ILE A 5 9.79 -9.59 -9.64
CA ILE A 5 10.31 -8.44 -8.91
C ILE A 5 9.80 -7.17 -9.56
N TYR A 6 9.33 -6.24 -8.74
CA TYR A 6 8.98 -4.89 -9.18
C TYR A 6 9.32 -3.89 -8.08
N ASN A 7 10.06 -2.83 -8.43
CA ASN A 7 10.51 -1.79 -7.49
C ASN A 7 11.20 -2.37 -6.23
N ASP A 8 12.16 -3.28 -6.43
CA ASP A 8 12.90 -4.00 -5.39
C ASP A 8 12.04 -4.83 -4.41
N GLN A 9 10.76 -5.03 -4.72
CA GLN A 9 9.85 -5.88 -3.97
C GLN A 9 9.57 -7.17 -4.75
N LEU A 10 9.62 -8.30 -4.03
CA LEU A 10 9.24 -9.60 -4.57
C LEU A 10 7.72 -9.77 -4.45
N PHE A 11 7.06 -10.01 -5.57
CA PHE A 11 5.65 -10.37 -5.64
C PHE A 11 5.51 -11.84 -6.03
N SER A 12 4.58 -12.53 -5.39
CA SER A 12 4.27 -13.94 -5.64
C SER A 12 2.80 -14.14 -5.95
N LEU A 13 2.52 -15.02 -6.91
CA LEU A 13 1.19 -15.46 -7.28
C LEU A 13 0.96 -16.90 -6.82
N THR A 14 -0.16 -17.10 -6.14
CA THR A 14 -0.60 -18.41 -5.65
C THR A 14 -2.01 -18.68 -6.15
N ALA A 15 -2.26 -19.89 -6.65
CA ALA A 15 -3.61 -20.29 -7.05
C ALA A 15 -4.52 -20.40 -5.82
N ASN A 16 -5.74 -19.90 -5.93
CA ASN A 16 -6.76 -19.93 -4.89
C ASN A 16 -8.13 -20.21 -5.52
N GLY A 17 -8.54 -21.48 -5.49
CA GLY A 17 -9.70 -21.95 -6.23
C GLY A 17 -9.52 -21.74 -7.74
N ASP A 18 -10.52 -21.14 -8.38
CA ASP A 18 -10.45 -20.75 -9.79
C ASP A 18 -9.71 -19.43 -10.03
N GLY A 19 -9.22 -18.76 -8.98
CA GLY A 19 -8.54 -17.47 -9.05
C GLY A 19 -7.10 -17.51 -8.54
N TRP A 20 -6.54 -16.30 -8.35
CA TRP A 20 -5.15 -16.07 -8.02
C TRP A 20 -4.99 -15.00 -6.95
N ASP A 21 -4.17 -15.32 -5.95
CA ASP A 21 -3.78 -14.38 -4.90
C ASP A 21 -2.42 -13.77 -5.26
N ILE A 22 -2.25 -12.48 -4.99
CA ILE A 22 -0.98 -11.77 -5.11
C ILE A 22 -0.51 -11.43 -3.70
N ALA A 23 0.71 -11.81 -3.34
CA ALA A 23 1.38 -11.37 -2.12
C ALA A 23 2.66 -10.62 -2.47
N ARG A 24 3.11 -9.74 -1.57
CA ARG A 24 4.43 -9.11 -1.61
C ARG A 24 5.25 -9.51 -0.40
N THR A 25 6.55 -9.65 -0.57
CA THR A 25 7.51 -9.77 0.54
C THR A 25 7.88 -8.37 1.03
N VAL A 26 7.68 -8.11 2.33
CA VAL A 26 8.14 -6.88 3.00
C VAL A 26 9.57 -7.05 3.52
N ALA A 27 10.23 -5.94 3.89
CA ALA A 27 11.64 -5.91 4.26
C ALA A 27 12.04 -6.92 5.35
N ASP A 28 11.12 -7.25 6.27
CA ASP A 28 11.35 -8.20 7.37
C ASP A 28 11.16 -9.66 6.94
N GLY A 29 11.00 -9.95 5.65
CA GLY A 29 10.73 -11.28 5.11
C GLY A 29 9.27 -11.74 5.26
N ASN A 30 8.44 -10.98 5.97
CA ASN A 30 7.01 -11.24 6.08
C ASN A 30 6.29 -11.05 4.73
N GLN A 31 5.13 -11.69 4.58
CA GLN A 31 4.29 -11.53 3.39
C GLN A 31 3.04 -10.71 3.69
N ALA A 32 2.68 -9.84 2.75
CA ALA A 32 1.43 -9.07 2.78
C ALA A 32 0.61 -9.37 1.52
N LEU A 33 -0.67 -9.68 1.69
CA LEU A 33 -1.58 -9.87 0.57
C LEU A 33 -1.86 -8.51 -0.11
N VAL A 34 -1.75 -8.52 -1.43
CA VAL A 34 -2.01 -7.39 -2.33
C VAL A 34 -3.38 -7.52 -2.99
N GLY A 35 -3.80 -8.75 -3.25
CA GLY A 35 -5.13 -9.09 -3.76
C GLY A 35 -5.41 -10.58 -3.66
N VAL A 36 -6.69 -10.95 -3.62
CA VAL A 36 -7.15 -12.32 -3.39
C VAL A 36 -8.23 -12.69 -4.41
N GLY A 37 -8.21 -13.93 -4.89
CA GLY A 37 -9.22 -14.47 -5.82
C GLY A 37 -9.30 -13.73 -7.17
N LEU A 38 -8.21 -13.14 -7.63
CA LEU A 38 -8.16 -12.37 -8.87
C LEU A 38 -8.11 -13.29 -10.10
N PHE A 39 -8.40 -12.74 -11.28
CA PHE A 39 -8.11 -13.39 -12.57
C PHE A 39 -8.73 -14.78 -12.74
N THR A 40 -9.99 -14.94 -12.35
CA THR A 40 -10.69 -16.23 -12.39
C THR A 40 -10.62 -16.89 -13.76
N GLY A 41 -10.26 -18.18 -13.80
CA GLY A 41 -10.20 -18.98 -15.03
C GLY A 41 -9.03 -18.66 -15.96
N LEU A 42 -8.10 -17.78 -15.56
CA LEU A 42 -6.92 -17.48 -16.37
C LEU A 42 -5.81 -18.51 -16.18
N SER A 43 -5.07 -18.74 -17.26
CA SER A 43 -3.82 -19.49 -17.25
C SER A 43 -2.77 -18.81 -16.34
N PRO A 44 -1.78 -19.54 -15.81
CA PRO A 44 -0.72 -18.95 -15.00
C PRO A 44 0.02 -17.79 -15.70
N ASP A 45 0.24 -17.88 -17.01
CA ASP A 45 0.97 -16.87 -17.79
C ASP A 45 0.13 -15.59 -18.01
N ASP A 46 -1.17 -15.75 -18.27
CA ASP A 46 -2.10 -14.64 -18.40
C ASP A 46 -2.33 -13.95 -17.05
N ALA A 47 -2.49 -14.73 -15.97
CA ALA A 47 -2.61 -14.23 -14.61
C ALA A 47 -1.36 -13.45 -14.18
N LEU A 48 -0.16 -13.96 -14.52
CA LEU A 48 1.10 -13.27 -14.24
C LEU A 48 1.19 -11.94 -14.99
N THR A 49 0.80 -11.93 -16.27
CA THR A 49 0.78 -10.71 -17.09
C THR A 49 -0.16 -9.66 -16.49
N ARG A 50 -1.38 -10.06 -16.11
CA ARG A 50 -2.35 -9.15 -15.48
C ARG A 50 -1.92 -8.70 -14.09
N ALA A 51 -1.28 -9.56 -13.31
CA ALA A 51 -0.76 -9.21 -11.98
C ALA A 51 0.35 -8.16 -12.07
N ARG A 52 1.26 -8.27 -13.05
CA ARG A 52 2.30 -7.24 -13.28
C ARG A 52 1.67 -5.88 -13.60
N SER A 53 0.71 -5.85 -14.53
CA SER A 53 0.01 -4.61 -14.87
C SER A 53 -0.72 -4.02 -13.67
N LEU A 54 -1.41 -4.86 -12.88
CA LEU A 54 -2.08 -4.40 -11.66
C LEU A 54 -1.08 -3.81 -10.67
N VAL A 55 0.01 -4.52 -10.36
CA VAL A 55 1.06 -4.07 -9.43
C VAL A 55 1.68 -2.76 -9.89
N GLN A 56 1.95 -2.58 -11.18
CA GLN A 56 2.46 -1.32 -11.72
C GLN A 56 1.50 -0.13 -11.52
N ILE A 57 0.19 -0.37 -11.54
CA ILE A 57 -0.82 0.66 -11.32
C ILE A 57 -0.93 1.02 -9.83
N ILE A 58 -0.93 0.02 -8.94
CA ILE A 58 -1.15 0.23 -7.50
C ILE A 58 0.13 0.53 -6.72
N HIS A 59 1.31 0.26 -7.28
CA HIS A 59 2.63 0.61 -6.75
C HIS A 59 3.38 1.54 -7.73
N PRO A 60 2.87 2.76 -8.01
CA PRO A 60 3.49 3.63 -9.01
C PRO A 60 4.95 3.95 -8.65
N VAL A 61 5.85 3.73 -9.60
CA VAL A 61 7.26 4.15 -9.50
C VAL A 61 7.36 5.67 -9.39
N GLY A 62 8.11 6.14 -8.39
CA GLY A 62 8.39 7.57 -8.20
C GLY A 62 7.57 8.28 -7.11
N ILE A 63 6.56 7.64 -6.51
CA ILE A 63 5.87 8.18 -5.33
C ILE A 63 6.38 7.45 -4.08
N LYS A 64 7.42 8.01 -3.45
CA LYS A 64 7.77 7.64 -2.07
C LYS A 64 6.69 8.25 -1.17
N VAL A 65 5.80 7.42 -0.63
CA VAL A 65 4.92 7.83 0.47
C VAL A 65 5.81 7.98 1.71
N VAL A 66 6.44 9.15 1.84
CA VAL A 66 7.14 9.55 3.07
C VAL A 66 6.04 9.89 4.07
N GLY A 67 5.87 9.04 5.08
CA GLY A 67 5.08 9.44 6.24
C GLY A 67 5.62 10.75 6.81
N PRO A 68 4.76 11.63 7.35
CA PRO A 68 5.20 12.94 7.81
C PRO A 68 6.37 12.79 8.79
N ASP A 69 7.44 13.52 8.55
CA ASP A 69 8.55 13.61 9.50
C ASP A 69 8.06 14.37 10.75
N VAL A 70 7.62 13.61 11.74
CA VAL A 70 7.13 14.14 13.03
C VAL A 70 8.27 14.54 13.96
N ALA A 71 9.51 14.15 13.67
CA ALA A 71 10.69 14.48 14.46
C ALA A 71 11.29 15.83 14.06
N HIS A 72 11.17 16.20 12.77
CA HIS A 72 11.69 17.45 12.23
C HIS A 72 10.54 18.29 11.61
N PRO A 73 9.91 19.18 12.39
CA PRO A 73 8.85 20.03 11.88
C PRO A 73 9.37 20.96 10.79
N ALA A 74 8.61 21.10 9.70
CA ALA A 74 8.93 22.05 8.65
C ALA A 74 8.58 23.47 9.11
N LEU A 75 9.50 24.42 8.91
CA LEU A 75 9.33 25.83 9.24
C LEU A 75 9.13 26.65 7.96
N VAL A 76 8.06 27.46 7.92
CA VAL A 76 7.82 28.46 6.86
C VAL A 76 7.60 29.81 7.53
N GLY A 77 8.64 30.65 7.57
CA GLY A 77 8.62 31.86 8.39
C GLY A 77 8.43 31.50 9.87
N ASP A 78 7.43 32.10 10.52
CA ASP A 78 7.07 31.80 11.92
C ASP A 78 6.13 30.59 12.07
N LEU A 79 5.71 29.96 10.96
CA LEU A 79 4.77 28.84 10.98
C LEU A 79 5.51 27.51 11.19
N LYS A 80 5.17 26.81 12.27
CA LYS A 80 5.62 25.44 12.57
C LYS A 80 4.57 24.44 12.11
N ILE A 81 4.88 23.65 11.09
CA ILE A 81 4.01 22.58 10.59
C ILE A 81 4.48 21.25 11.23
N VAL A 82 3.65 20.70 12.11
CA VAL A 82 3.86 19.38 12.74
C VAL A 82 2.98 18.37 12.02
N GLY A 83 3.58 17.30 11.50
CA GLY A 83 2.82 16.23 10.86
C GLY A 83 1.98 15.40 11.84
N PRO A 84 0.94 14.69 11.37
CA PRO A 84 0.08 13.89 12.23
C PRO A 84 0.86 12.77 12.94
N ASN A 85 0.62 12.61 14.24
CA ASN A 85 1.21 11.58 15.08
C ASN A 85 0.70 10.18 14.68
N VAL A 86 1.54 9.40 14.01
CA VAL A 86 1.20 8.06 13.49
C VAL A 86 1.04 6.98 14.58
N ALA A 87 1.33 7.27 15.85
CA ALA A 87 1.02 6.34 16.95
C ALA A 87 -0.49 6.18 17.19
N HIS A 88 -1.29 7.16 16.74
CA HIS A 88 -2.75 7.12 16.73
C HIS A 88 -3.24 7.51 15.32
N PRO A 89 -3.39 6.55 14.39
CA PRO A 89 -3.79 6.87 13.04
C PRO A 89 -5.17 7.56 13.03
N ASN A 90 -5.19 8.82 12.58
CA ASN A 90 -6.44 9.53 12.30
C ASN A 90 -7.01 8.97 11.00
N PHE A 91 -8.03 8.13 11.10
CA PHE A 91 -8.80 7.70 9.94
C PHE A 91 -9.57 8.90 9.38
N ILE A 92 -9.43 9.16 8.08
CA ILE A 92 -10.31 10.11 7.38
C ILE A 92 -11.62 9.37 7.10
N ASN A 93 -12.63 9.62 7.91
CA ASN A 93 -14.00 9.16 7.63
C ASN A 93 -14.68 10.18 6.71
N TRP A 94 -14.80 9.83 5.42
CA TRP A 94 -15.31 10.77 4.42
C TRP A 94 -16.77 11.25 4.65
N ASN A 95 -17.54 10.53 5.47
CA ASN A 95 -18.93 10.82 5.77
C ASN A 95 -19.15 11.38 7.19
N GLN A 96 -18.08 11.78 7.87
CA GLN A 96 -18.15 12.26 9.25
C GLN A 96 -17.32 13.52 9.39
N ASP A 97 -17.97 14.65 9.68
CA ASP A 97 -17.28 15.88 10.07
C ASP A 97 -16.51 15.61 11.37
N SER A 98 -15.22 15.37 11.24
CA SER A 98 -14.30 15.20 12.36
C SER A 98 -13.84 16.59 12.79
N ALA A 99 -14.47 17.17 13.81
CA ALA A 99 -13.87 18.28 14.53
C ALA A 99 -12.63 17.76 15.28
N SER A 100 -11.44 18.25 14.92
CA SER A 100 -10.16 17.80 15.49
C SER A 100 -9.95 18.14 16.97
N PHE A 101 -10.96 18.69 17.65
CA PHE A 101 -10.94 18.99 19.09
C PHE A 101 -12.27 18.62 19.71
N HIS A 102 -12.21 17.96 20.87
CA HIS A 102 -13.36 17.75 21.74
C HIS A 102 -13.88 19.12 22.20
N LYS A 103 -15.22 19.27 22.32
CA LYS A 103 -15.76 20.35 23.14
C LYS A 103 -15.69 19.91 24.60
N ASP A 104 -15.13 20.82 25.38
CA ASP A 104 -14.93 20.88 26.84
C ASP A 104 -13.74 20.09 27.42
#